data_AF-A0A0W0VC61-F1
#
_entry.id   AF-A0A0W0VC61-F1
#
_cell.length_a   1.000
_cell.length_b   1.000
_cell.length_c   1.000
_cell.angle_alpha   90.00
_cell.angle_beta   90.00
_cell.angle_gamma   90.00
#
_symmetry.space_group_name_H-M   'P 1'
#
loop_
_entity.id
_entity.type
_entity.pdbx_description
1 polymer ?
#
loop_
_entity_poly.entity_id
_entity_poly.type
_entity_poly.pdbx_seq_one_letter_code
_entity_poly.pdbx_strand_id
1 'polypeptide(L)' 'MLNRLFWFFLAVFFPWIVLLLDDNPGGALVALIMQATLIGWIPASVWALRVVRENTPPKEK' A
#
# COMPACT_ATOMS: atom_id res chain seq x y z
N MET A 1 -2.73 3.59 -18.47
CA MET A 1 -1.51 3.77 -17.64
C MET A 1 -1.77 4.62 -16.40
N LEU A 2 -2.61 5.67 -16.49
CA LEU A 2 -2.95 6.58 -15.39
C LEU A 2 -3.48 5.87 -14.12
N ASN A 3 -4.29 4.84 -14.27
CA ASN A 3 -4.90 4.15 -13.12
C ASN A 3 -3.86 3.47 -12.21
N ARG A 4 -2.70 3.01 -12.72
CA ARG A 4 -1.63 2.44 -11.86
C ARG A 4 -0.91 3.51 -11.06
N LEU A 5 -0.71 4.69 -11.64
CA LEU A 5 -0.11 5.82 -10.93
C LEU A 5 -0.98 6.23 -9.73
N PHE A 6 -2.30 6.19 -9.89
CA PHE A 6 -3.23 6.44 -8.80
C PHE A 6 -3.02 5.46 -7.63
N TRP A 7 -2.93 4.16 -7.90
CA TRP A 7 -2.68 3.15 -6.87
C TRP A 7 -1.32 3.32 -6.17
N PHE A 8 -0.28 3.70 -6.91
CA PHE A 8 1.04 3.97 -6.33
C PHE A 8 1.03 5.21 -5.42
N PHE A 9 0.34 6.28 -5.82
CA PHE A 9 0.12 7.43 -4.95
C PHE A 9 -0.62 7.01 -3.67
N LEU A 10 -1.69 6.23 -3.81
CA LEU A 10 -2.48 5.79 -2.66
C LEU A 10 -1.64 4.92 -1.71
N ALA A 11 -0.83 4.00 -2.21
CA ALA A 11 0.05 3.16 -1.40
C ALA A 11 1.11 3.96 -0.61
N VAL A 12 1.60 5.07 -1.17
CA VAL A 12 2.58 5.92 -0.48
C VAL A 12 1.91 6.81 0.56
N PHE A 13 0.84 7.52 0.22
CA PHE A 13 0.22 8.49 1.14
C PHE A 13 -0.75 7.86 2.14
N PHE A 14 -1.43 6.79 1.75
CA PHE A 14 -2.47 6.12 2.54
C PHE A 14 -2.31 4.58 2.49
N PRO A 15 -1.19 4.02 3.02
CA PRO A 15 -0.90 2.59 2.96
C PRO A 15 -1.97 1.72 3.64
N TRP A 16 -2.63 2.22 4.69
CA TRP A 16 -3.69 1.49 5.40
C TRP A 16 -4.92 1.23 4.52
N ILE A 17 -5.27 2.16 3.62
CA ILE A 17 -6.39 1.97 2.68
C ILE A 17 -6.08 0.82 1.74
N VAL A 18 -4.86 0.78 1.21
CA VAL A 18 -4.42 -0.30 0.32
C VAL A 18 -4.45 -1.65 1.01
N LEU A 19 -4.05 -1.73 2.28
CA LEU A 19 -4.07 -2.97 3.06
C LEU A 19 -5.50 -3.41 3.44
N LEU A 20 -6.42 -2.47 3.68
CA LEU A 20 -7.84 -2.80 3.88
C LEU A 20 -8.49 -3.36 2.61
N LEU A 21 -8.11 -2.84 1.44
CA LEU A 21 -8.60 -3.32 0.15
C LEU A 21 -8.06 -4.70 -0.23
N ASP A 22 -6.99 -5.15 0.42
CA ASP A 22 -6.34 -6.46 0.25
C ASP A 22 -6.78 -7.47 1.33
N ASP A 23 -7.92 -7.23 1.98
CA ASP A 23 -8.45 -8.07 3.06
C ASP A 23 -7.48 -8.27 4.25
N ASN A 24 -6.57 -7.31 4.49
CA ASN A 24 -5.61 -7.33 5.58
C ASN A 24 -5.87 -6.23 6.64
N PRO A 25 -6.93 -6.37 7.47
CA PRO A 25 -7.29 -5.37 8.47
C PRO A 25 -6.25 -5.23 9.59
N GLY A 26 -5.55 -6.32 9.94
CA GLY A 26 -4.46 -6.28 10.91
C GLY A 26 -3.29 -5.43 10.41
N GLY A 27 -2.90 -5.62 9.14
CA GLY A 27 -1.87 -4.82 8.50
C GLY A 27 -2.25 -3.36 8.34
N ALA A 28 -3.51 -3.08 8.01
CA ALA A 28 -4.02 -1.72 7.95
C ALA A 28 -3.91 -0.99 9.30
N LEU A 29 -4.21 -1.68 10.41
CA LEU A 29 -4.07 -1.11 11.76
C LEU A 29 -2.60 -0.82 12.09
N VAL A 30 -1.69 -1.75 11.77
CA VAL A 30 -0.24 -1.54 11.95
C VAL A 30 0.26 -0.38 11.10
N ALA A 31 -0.19 -0.26 9.84
CA ALA A 31 0.16 0.83 8.96
C ALA A 31 -0.36 2.19 9.47
N LEU A 32 -1.55 2.24 10.06
CA LEU A 32 -2.10 3.43 10.74
C LEU A 32 -1.20 3.89 11.89
N ILE A 33 -0.75 2.95 12.74
CA ILE A 33 0.15 3.25 13.85
C ILE A 33 1.52 3.68 13.32
N MET A 34 2.03 3.00 12.29
CA MET A 34 3.30 3.33 11.65
C MET A 34 3.30 4.73 11.02
N GLN A 35 2.18 5.17 10.44
CA GLN A 35 2.03 6.53 9.89
C GLN A 35 2.13 7.64 10.93
N ALA A 36 2.05 7.33 12.23
CA ALA A 36 2.28 8.32 13.28
C ALA A 36 3.72 8.88 13.28
N THR A 37 4.66 8.21 12.60
CA THR A 37 6.06 8.64 12.50
C THR A 37 6.54 8.63 11.05
N LEU A 38 7.46 9.53 10.70
CA LEU A 38 8.11 9.53 9.39
C LEU A 38 8.88 8.23 9.14
N ILE A 39 9.44 7.63 10.19
CA ILE A 39 10.20 6.37 10.10
C ILE A 39 9.25 5.21 9.82
N GLY A 40 8.10 5.12 10.49
CA GLY A 40 7.10 4.08 10.27
C GLY A 40 6.35 4.25 8.94
N TRP A 41 6.23 5.48 8.44
CA TRP A 41 5.63 5.75 7.14
C TRP A 41 6.33 4.99 6.00
N ILE A 42 7.67 4.96 5.99
CA ILE A 42 8.46 4.26 4.95
C ILE A 42 8.13 2.74 4.87
N PRO A 43 8.26 1.93 5.93
CA PRO A 43 7.93 0.51 5.89
C PRO A 43 6.44 0.26 5.63
N ALA A 44 5.54 1.11 6.12
CA ALA A 44 4.12 1.02 5.80
C ALA A 44 3.85 1.23 4.30
N SER A 45 4.46 2.25 3.68
CA SER A 45 4.36 2.50 2.24
C SER A 45 4.95 1.35 1.42
N VAL A 46 6.09 0.79 1.82
CA VAL A 46 6.69 -0.37 1.12
C VAL A 46 5.77 -1.59 1.18
N TRP A 47 5.10 -1.82 2.31
CA TRP A 47 4.15 -2.93 2.44
C TRP A 47 2.95 -2.77 1.50
N ALA A 48 2.31 -1.60 1.50
CA ALA A 48 1.22 -1.29 0.59
C ALA A 48 1.66 -1.38 -0.89
N LEU A 49 2.87 -0.95 -1.23
CA LEU A 49 3.42 -1.07 -2.58
C LEU A 49 3.58 -2.53 -3.03
N ARG A 50 3.96 -3.45 -2.14
CA ARG A 50 4.04 -4.89 -2.46
C ARG A 50 2.66 -5.44 -2.80
N VAL A 51 1.66 -5.10 -1.98
CA VAL A 51 0.26 -5.50 -2.19
C VAL A 51 -0.29 -4.99 -3.53
N VAL A 52 -0.04 -3.73 -3.89
CA VAL A 52 -0.43 -3.20 -5.21
C VAL A 52 0.26 -3.96 -6.36
N ARG A 53 1.51 -4.40 -6.15
CA ARG A 53 2.24 -5.19 -7.17
C ARG A 53 1.74 -6.62 -7.28
N GLU A 54 1.39 -7.28 -6.17
CA GLU A 54 0.83 -8.64 -6.17
C GLU A 54 -0.54 -8.70 -6.82
N ASN A 55 -1.41 -7.72 -6.54
CA ASN A 55 -2.73 -7.62 -7.15
C ASN A 55 -2.73 -7.16 -8.61
N THR A 56 -1.57 -6.72 -9.12
CA THR A 56 -1.41 -6.47 -10.55
C THR A 56 -0.82 -7.72 -11.19
N PRO A 57 -1.59 -8.54 -11.94
CA PRO A 57 -0.99 -9.67 -12.65
C PRO A 57 0.14 -9.16 -13.55
N PRO A 58 1.31 -9.81 -13.56
CA PRO A 58 2.40 -9.40 -14.43
C PRO A 58 1.86 -9.33 -15.84
N LYS A 59 2.05 -8.18 -16.51
CA LYS A 59 1.70 -8.06 -17.92
C LYS A 59 2.44 -9.18 -18.65
N GLU A 60 1.68 -10.16 -19.10
CA GLU A 60 2.13 -11.18 -20.03
C GLU A 60 2.81 -10.42 -21.19
N LYS A 61 4.08 -10.75 -21.40
CA LYS A 61 4.91 -10.08 -22.41
C LYS A 61 4.43 -10.44 -23.80
#